data_AF-A0A484QD06-F1
#
_entry.id   AF-A0A484QD06-F1
#
_cell.length_a   1.000
_cell.length_b   1.000
_cell.length_c   1.000
_cell.angle_alpha   90.00
_cell.angle_beta   90.00
_cell.angle_gamma   90.00
#
_symmetry.space_group_name_H-M   'P 1'
#
loop_
_entity.id
_entity.type
_entity.pdbx_description
1 polymer ?
#
loop_
_entity_poly.entity_id
_entity_poly.type
_entity_poly.pdbx_seq_one_letter_code
_entity_poly.pdbx_strand_id
1 'polypeptide(L)'
;MTRSVFLLCLPPLLAGCLATPTGPAWTPPAAARYDFNWRLSGERALAPQQVFHDGQDTWLQFAPGQAVPALFAQSAQGERALPYQSRDPYVVVRGVWPALLMRGGSAVARAQYLGAGQEGGRAPARGVERDVLPVAQAPQAAPVELLPVDAPPAAASGLPAQPPPIAPSSLRYDASPAQGTMRAVLRDWSRQAGWTFEPEHWTVAVDIPLAGTASFSEGYEAAVSELLRATELGDQPLQPCFYANRVLRVVSLREACDRTAPVGEGAA
;
A
#
# COMPACT_ATOMS: atom_id res chain seq x y z
N MET A 1 -7.88 -64.15 69.43
CA MET A 1 -6.67 -63.30 69.41
C MET A 1 -6.61 -62.60 68.06
N THR A 2 -6.74 -61.29 68.10
CA THR A 2 -7.06 -60.36 67.01
C THR A 2 -5.78 -59.94 66.28
N ARG A 3 -5.75 -59.93 64.94
CA ARG A 3 -4.77 -59.16 64.16
C ARG A 3 -5.44 -58.54 62.94
N SER A 4 -5.95 -57.32 63.12
CA SER A 4 -6.30 -56.40 62.04
C SER A 4 -5.02 -55.89 61.39
N VAL A 5 -4.90 -56.05 60.07
CA VAL A 5 -3.85 -55.43 59.26
C VAL A 5 -4.52 -54.29 58.48
N PHE A 6 -4.19 -53.06 58.84
CA PHE A 6 -4.62 -51.84 58.18
C PHE A 6 -3.59 -51.54 57.08
N LEU A 7 -3.92 -51.85 55.82
CA LEU A 7 -3.08 -51.48 54.67
C LEU A 7 -3.41 -50.03 54.28
N LEU A 8 -2.50 -49.10 54.57
CA LEU A 8 -2.55 -47.72 54.09
C LEU A 8 -2.35 -47.71 52.56
N CYS A 9 -3.37 -47.30 51.81
CA CYS A 9 -3.22 -46.91 50.41
C CYS A 9 -2.58 -45.52 50.33
N LEU A 10 -1.29 -45.47 50.00
CA LEU A 10 -0.56 -44.26 49.65
C LEU A 10 -0.76 -43.97 48.14
N PRO A 11 -1.24 -42.78 47.73
CA PRO A 11 -1.40 -42.47 46.31
C PRO A 11 -0.03 -42.18 45.67
N PRO A 12 0.21 -42.60 44.42
CA PRO A 12 1.45 -42.27 43.71
C PRO A 12 1.39 -40.82 43.21
N LEU A 13 2.40 -40.03 43.57
CA LEU A 13 2.68 -38.73 42.98
C LEU A 13 3.24 -38.94 41.57
N LEU A 14 2.45 -38.62 40.54
CA LEU A 14 2.91 -38.54 39.16
C LEU A 14 3.79 -37.29 38.99
N ALA A 15 5.11 -37.48 39.03
CA ALA A 15 6.07 -36.47 38.61
C ALA A 15 6.12 -36.41 37.07
N GLY A 16 5.52 -35.37 36.49
CA GLY A 16 5.61 -35.10 35.05
C GLY A 16 6.98 -34.53 34.69
N CYS A 17 7.75 -35.24 33.85
CA CYS A 17 8.95 -34.68 33.22
C CYS A 17 8.56 -33.69 32.12
N LEU A 18 8.85 -32.40 32.32
CA LEU A 18 8.88 -31.42 31.23
C LEU A 18 10.19 -31.61 30.46
N ALA A 19 10.15 -32.34 29.35
CA ALA A 19 11.25 -32.38 28.39
C ALA A 19 11.13 -31.18 27.44
N THR A 20 12.06 -30.23 27.52
CA THR A 20 12.16 -29.17 26.50
C THR A 20 12.73 -29.75 25.22
N PRO A 21 12.06 -29.60 24.06
CA PRO A 21 12.58 -30.09 22.80
C PRO A 21 13.79 -29.25 22.37
N THR A 22 14.99 -29.78 22.61
CA THR A 22 16.26 -29.23 22.08
C THR A 22 16.44 -29.71 20.64
N GLY A 23 15.65 -29.15 19.71
CA GLY A 23 15.91 -29.26 18.28
C GLY A 23 16.84 -28.12 17.81
N PRO A 24 17.59 -28.29 16.70
CA PRO A 24 18.30 -27.16 16.11
C PRO A 24 17.30 -26.05 15.78
N ALA A 25 17.58 -24.83 16.26
CA ALA A 25 16.77 -23.68 15.93
C ALA A 25 16.82 -23.48 14.41
N TRP A 26 15.65 -23.50 13.76
CA TRP A 26 15.52 -23.13 12.36
C TRP A 26 16.02 -21.69 12.20
N THR A 27 17.12 -21.50 11.49
CA THR A 27 17.55 -20.17 11.05
C THR A 27 16.78 -19.84 9.76
N PRO A 28 15.87 -18.86 9.77
CA PRO A 28 15.22 -18.47 8.53
C PRO A 28 16.29 -17.98 7.53
N PRO A 29 16.22 -18.36 6.24
CA PRO A 29 17.12 -17.83 5.24
C PRO A 29 17.01 -16.29 5.23
N ALA A 30 18.14 -15.61 5.09
CA ALA A 30 18.16 -14.15 4.99
C ALA A 30 17.21 -13.73 3.85
N ALA A 31 16.27 -12.83 4.15
CA ALA A 31 15.39 -12.29 3.13
C ALA A 31 16.24 -11.69 2.00
N ALA A 32 15.98 -12.09 0.75
CA ALA A 32 16.68 -11.53 -0.40
C ALA A 32 16.47 -10.01 -0.40
N ARG A 33 17.57 -9.26 -0.32
CA ARG A 33 17.52 -7.79 -0.26
C ARG A 33 17.52 -7.27 -1.69
N TYR A 34 16.38 -6.75 -2.12
CA TYR A 34 16.23 -6.14 -3.43
C TYR A 34 16.68 -4.67 -3.40
N ASP A 35 17.42 -4.24 -4.43
CA ASP A 35 17.83 -2.85 -4.62
C ASP A 35 17.22 -2.28 -5.91
N PHE A 36 16.45 -1.20 -5.74
CA PHE A 36 15.70 -0.51 -6.79
C PHE A 36 16.33 0.82 -7.19
N ASN A 37 17.54 1.15 -6.69
CA ASN A 37 18.20 2.44 -6.90
C ASN A 37 18.82 2.56 -8.31
N TRP A 38 17.95 2.57 -9.31
CA TRP A 38 18.27 2.61 -10.72
C TRP A 38 17.72 3.87 -11.38
N ARG A 39 18.50 4.46 -12.28
CA ARG A 39 18.08 5.58 -13.13
C ARG A 39 17.88 5.10 -14.56
N LEU A 40 16.69 5.35 -15.09
CA LEU A 40 16.35 5.08 -16.49
C LEU A 40 16.46 6.33 -17.35
N SER A 41 16.95 6.20 -18.57
CA SER A 41 17.02 7.28 -19.56
C SER A 41 16.98 6.76 -21.00
N GLY A 42 16.74 7.65 -21.96
CA GLY A 42 16.67 7.32 -23.38
C GLY A 42 15.26 7.00 -23.86
N GLU A 43 15.17 6.18 -24.91
CA GLU A 43 13.91 5.93 -25.62
C GLU A 43 12.93 5.06 -24.83
N ARG A 44 11.73 5.59 -24.58
CA ARG A 44 10.73 4.93 -23.73
C ARG A 44 10.25 3.60 -24.30
N ALA A 45 10.17 3.47 -25.63
CA ALA A 45 9.77 2.21 -26.28
C ALA A 45 10.74 1.04 -26.00
N LEU A 46 11.98 1.32 -25.61
CA LEU A 46 12.99 0.32 -25.25
C LEU A 46 13.25 0.23 -23.75
N ALA A 47 12.84 1.23 -22.98
CA ALA A 47 13.09 1.26 -21.54
C ALA A 47 12.13 0.30 -20.82
N PRO A 48 12.60 -0.47 -19.83
CA PRO A 48 11.74 -1.17 -18.89
C PRO A 48 10.99 -0.16 -18.04
N GLN A 49 9.89 -0.59 -17.46
CA GLN A 49 9.15 0.18 -16.45
C GLN A 49 9.90 0.17 -15.12
N GLN A 50 10.59 -0.93 -14.79
CA GLN A 50 11.28 -1.10 -13.52
C GLN A 50 12.55 -1.94 -13.68
N VAL A 51 13.59 -1.59 -12.92
CA VAL A 51 14.83 -2.37 -12.80
C VAL A 51 15.21 -2.49 -11.33
N PHE A 52 15.59 -3.68 -10.92
CA PHE A 52 16.13 -3.94 -9.58
C PHE A 52 17.07 -5.14 -9.61
N HIS A 53 17.82 -5.37 -8.54
CA HIS A 53 18.61 -6.59 -8.39
C HIS A 53 18.44 -7.19 -6.99
N ASP A 54 18.61 -8.50 -6.86
CA ASP A 54 18.57 -9.22 -5.58
C ASP A 54 19.96 -9.45 -4.96
N GLY A 55 20.99 -8.87 -5.58
CA GLY A 55 22.40 -9.05 -5.22
C GLY A 55 23.10 -10.17 -5.99
N GLN A 56 22.34 -10.99 -6.75
CA GLN A 56 22.85 -12.03 -7.64
C GLN A 56 22.50 -11.71 -9.10
N ASP A 57 21.23 -11.41 -9.38
CA ASP A 57 20.68 -11.19 -10.71
C ASP A 57 19.99 -9.82 -10.81
N THR A 58 19.98 -9.26 -12.03
CA THR A 58 19.24 -8.03 -12.35
C THR A 58 17.92 -8.38 -13.02
N TRP A 59 16.83 -7.83 -12.50
CA TRP A 59 15.46 -8.05 -12.92
C TRP A 59 14.93 -6.80 -13.60
N LEU A 60 14.40 -6.96 -14.81
CA LEU A 60 13.83 -5.90 -15.63
C LEU A 60 12.37 -6.20 -15.92
N GLN A 61 11.47 -5.28 -15.64
CA GLN A 61 10.05 -5.41 -15.99
C GLN A 61 9.74 -4.53 -17.20
N PHE A 62 9.32 -5.13 -18.30
CA PHE A 62 8.85 -4.40 -19.48
C PHE A 62 7.32 -4.22 -19.43
N ALA A 63 6.78 -3.30 -20.23
CA ALA A 63 5.34 -3.18 -20.38
C ALA A 63 4.76 -4.43 -21.07
N PRO A 64 3.52 -4.84 -20.75
CA PRO A 64 2.87 -5.95 -21.47
C PRO A 64 2.88 -5.70 -22.98
N GLY A 65 3.30 -6.70 -23.75
CA GLY A 65 3.42 -6.60 -25.21
C GLY A 65 4.58 -5.75 -25.73
N GLN A 66 5.38 -5.13 -24.85
CA GLN A 66 6.62 -4.46 -25.24
C GLN A 66 7.66 -5.51 -25.66
N ALA A 67 8.22 -5.35 -26.86
CA ALA A 67 9.30 -6.23 -27.32
C ALA A 67 10.55 -6.04 -26.45
N VAL A 68 11.15 -7.15 -26.02
CA VAL A 68 12.40 -7.14 -25.26
C VAL A 68 13.56 -6.78 -26.20
N PRO A 69 14.24 -5.64 -26.00
CA PRO A 69 15.35 -5.23 -26.86
C PRO A 69 16.61 -6.05 -26.61
N ALA A 70 17.62 -5.85 -27.45
CA ALA A 70 18.94 -6.41 -27.17
C ALA A 70 19.55 -5.73 -25.93
N LEU A 71 19.96 -6.53 -24.95
CA LEU A 71 20.52 -6.07 -23.68
C LEU A 71 22.05 -6.14 -23.70
N PHE A 72 22.70 -5.09 -23.20
CA PHE A 72 24.15 -5.00 -23.11
C PHE A 72 24.59 -4.49 -21.73
N ALA A 73 25.64 -5.08 -21.16
CA ALA A 73 26.37 -4.48 -20.05
C ALA A 73 27.30 -3.40 -20.62
N GLN A 74 27.28 -2.20 -20.05
CA GLN A 74 28.29 -1.18 -20.36
C GLN A 74 29.35 -1.13 -19.26
N SER A 75 30.61 -1.36 -19.63
CA SER A 75 31.77 -1.23 -18.73
C SER A 75 32.83 -0.32 -19.36
N ALA A 76 33.91 -0.04 -18.61
CA ALA A 76 35.06 0.69 -19.11
C ALA A 76 35.75 0.01 -20.31
N GLN A 77 35.51 -1.28 -20.52
CA GLN A 77 36.07 -2.08 -21.60
C GLN A 77 35.17 -2.13 -22.84
N GLY A 78 34.00 -1.48 -22.80
CA GLY A 78 33.02 -1.43 -23.88
C GLY A 78 31.68 -2.08 -23.53
N GLU A 79 30.91 -2.39 -24.57
CA GLU A 79 29.58 -3.00 -24.47
C GLU A 79 29.67 -4.52 -24.66
N ARG A 80 29.02 -5.27 -23.78
CA ARG A 80 28.92 -6.74 -23.88
C ARG A 80 27.46 -7.15 -23.96
N ALA A 81 27.08 -7.86 -25.02
CA ALA A 81 25.74 -8.42 -25.13
C ALA A 81 25.46 -9.41 -23.99
N LEU A 82 24.27 -9.33 -23.39
CA LEU A 82 23.87 -10.16 -22.27
C LEU A 82 22.72 -11.10 -22.69
N PRO A 83 22.85 -12.41 -22.45
CA PRO A 83 21.71 -13.30 -22.53
C PRO A 83 20.74 -13.00 -21.39
N TYR A 84 19.46 -13.28 -21.61
CA TYR A 84 18.42 -13.11 -20.61
C TYR A 84 17.49 -14.32 -20.56
N GLN A 85 16.78 -14.46 -19.44
CA GLN A 85 15.69 -15.42 -19.27
C GLN A 85 14.38 -14.67 -19.08
N SER A 86 13.35 -15.04 -19.84
CA SER A 86 11.99 -14.56 -19.57
C SER A 86 11.41 -15.33 -18.38
N ARG A 87 10.98 -14.59 -17.37
CA ARG A 87 10.29 -15.08 -16.17
C ARG A 87 9.15 -14.13 -15.89
N ASP A 88 8.03 -14.31 -16.61
CA ASP A 88 6.91 -13.39 -16.57
C ASP A 88 6.54 -12.96 -15.14
N PRO A 89 6.41 -11.66 -14.87
CA PRO A 89 6.42 -10.52 -15.81
C PRO A 89 7.82 -9.91 -16.10
N TYR A 90 8.90 -10.60 -15.77
CA TYR A 90 10.26 -10.08 -15.79
C TYR A 90 11.15 -10.69 -16.88
N VAL A 91 12.18 -9.92 -17.23
CA VAL A 91 13.37 -10.37 -17.94
C VAL A 91 14.52 -10.36 -16.95
N VAL A 92 15.17 -11.52 -16.78
CA VAL A 92 16.24 -11.70 -15.80
C VAL A 92 17.58 -11.81 -16.51
N VAL A 93 18.51 -10.95 -16.11
CA VAL A 93 19.89 -10.92 -16.56
C VAL A 93 20.79 -11.39 -15.42
N ARG A 94 21.69 -12.32 -15.72
CA ARG A 94 22.63 -12.86 -14.72
C ARG A 94 23.62 -11.79 -14.27
N GLY A 95 23.82 -11.66 -12.96
CA GLY A 95 24.76 -10.68 -12.39
C GLY A 95 24.13 -9.33 -12.06
N VAL A 96 24.85 -8.53 -11.26
CA VAL A 96 24.54 -7.13 -10.96
C VAL A 96 25.46 -6.23 -11.77
N TRP A 97 24.87 -5.37 -12.61
CA TRP A 97 25.62 -4.55 -13.56
C TRP A 97 25.53 -3.06 -13.20
N PRO A 98 26.62 -2.29 -13.29
CA PRO A 98 26.58 -0.85 -12.99
C PRO A 98 25.77 -0.06 -14.03
N ALA A 99 25.68 -0.58 -15.26
CA ALA A 99 24.85 -0.02 -16.30
C ALA A 99 24.44 -1.08 -17.33
N LEU A 100 23.18 -1.00 -17.74
CA LEU A 100 22.60 -1.75 -18.84
C LEU A 100 22.21 -0.81 -19.97
N LEU A 101 22.42 -1.26 -21.20
CA LEU A 101 21.97 -0.61 -22.42
C LEU A 101 20.98 -1.52 -23.14
N MET A 102 19.93 -0.90 -23.66
CA MET A 102 18.85 -1.55 -24.39
C MET A 102 18.82 -0.93 -25.78
N ARG A 103 18.97 -1.75 -26.81
CA ARG A 103 19.07 -1.28 -28.20
C ARG A 103 18.07 -2.01 -29.10
N GLY A 104 17.41 -1.24 -29.95
CA GLY A 104 16.55 -1.73 -31.02
C GLY A 104 16.59 -0.76 -32.19
N GLY A 105 17.01 -1.22 -33.37
CA GLY A 105 17.30 -0.33 -34.51
C GLY A 105 18.35 0.73 -34.13
N SER A 106 18.03 2.01 -34.36
CA SER A 106 18.84 3.16 -33.96
C SER A 106 18.49 3.72 -32.58
N ALA A 107 17.42 3.23 -31.95
CA ALA A 107 16.96 3.71 -30.64
C ALA A 107 17.76 3.04 -29.51
N VAL A 108 17.97 3.79 -28.42
CA VAL A 108 18.70 3.32 -27.24
C VAL A 108 18.00 3.79 -25.96
N ALA A 109 17.91 2.89 -24.99
CA ALA A 109 17.59 3.20 -23.60
C ALA A 109 18.71 2.70 -22.68
N ARG A 110 18.79 3.27 -21.48
CA ARG A 110 19.82 2.97 -20.49
C ARG A 110 19.21 2.80 -19.10
N ALA A 111 19.70 1.82 -18.36
CA ALA A 111 19.49 1.69 -16.92
C ALA A 111 20.84 1.81 -16.21
N GLN A 112 20.94 2.69 -15.22
CA GLN A 112 22.18 2.97 -14.50
C GLN A 112 21.95 2.73 -13.01
N TYR A 113 22.74 1.84 -12.41
CA TYR A 113 22.69 1.61 -10.98
C TYR A 113 23.39 2.76 -10.26
N LEU A 114 22.70 3.38 -9.30
CA LEU A 114 23.21 4.54 -8.56
C LEU A 114 24.02 4.14 -7.31
N GLY A 115 24.24 2.83 -7.10
CA GLY A 115 24.88 2.27 -5.92
C GLY A 115 23.86 1.92 -4.84
N ALA A 116 24.30 1.16 -3.83
CA ALA A 116 23.45 0.75 -2.73
C ALA A 116 23.05 2.00 -1.94
N GLY A 117 21.86 2.51 -2.22
CA GLY A 117 21.26 3.54 -1.41
C GLY A 117 21.08 2.92 -0.03
N GLN A 118 21.76 3.48 0.98
CA GLN A 118 21.34 3.30 2.37
C GLN A 118 19.82 3.50 2.38
N GLU A 119 19.10 2.51 2.92
CA GLU A 119 17.65 2.57 3.16
C GLU A 119 17.24 3.98 3.53
N GLY A 120 16.13 4.47 2.97
CA GLY A 120 15.60 5.83 3.08
C GLY A 120 15.52 6.38 4.51
N GLY A 121 16.67 6.67 5.08
CA GLY A 121 16.90 7.58 6.17
C GLY A 121 16.49 8.94 5.64
N ARG A 122 15.41 9.44 6.23
CA ARG A 122 15.06 10.85 6.33
C ARG A 122 16.30 11.74 6.12
N ALA A 123 16.48 12.24 4.89
CA ALA A 123 17.34 13.39 4.71
C ALA A 123 16.74 14.52 5.57
N PRO A 124 17.48 15.15 6.50
CA PRO A 124 16.97 16.29 7.22
C PRO A 124 16.74 17.37 6.17
N ALA A 125 15.46 17.70 5.94
CA ALA A 125 15.09 18.93 5.27
C ALA A 125 15.66 20.07 6.12
N ARG A 126 16.83 20.59 5.69
CA ARG A 126 17.37 21.85 6.16
C ARG A 126 16.30 22.90 5.88
N GLY A 127 15.70 23.41 6.96
CA GLY A 127 14.65 24.40 6.90
C GLY A 127 15.07 25.59 6.05
N VAL A 128 14.24 25.90 5.06
CA VAL A 128 14.15 27.26 4.52
C VAL A 128 12.83 27.77 5.06
N GLU A 129 12.93 28.40 6.23
CA GLU A 129 11.88 29.23 6.81
C GLU A 129 11.57 30.33 5.79
N ARG A 130 10.37 30.26 5.20
CA ARG A 130 9.81 31.39 4.47
C ARG A 130 8.91 32.15 5.42
N ASP A 131 9.45 33.29 5.86
CA ASP A 131 8.73 34.42 6.41
C ASP A 131 7.35 34.58 5.77
N VAL A 132 6.31 34.41 6.57
CA VAL A 132 4.94 34.78 6.21
C VAL A 132 4.71 36.19 6.74
N LEU A 133 4.81 37.18 5.85
CA LEU A 133 4.30 38.52 6.10
C LEU A 133 2.76 38.46 6.19
N PRO A 134 2.12 39.10 7.18
CA PRO A 134 0.67 39.08 7.31
C PRO A 134 0.03 39.98 6.23
N VAL A 135 -0.80 39.39 5.37
CA VAL A 135 -1.70 40.16 4.50
C VAL A 135 -2.85 40.73 5.34
N ALA A 136 -2.95 42.06 5.30
CA ALA A 136 -3.98 42.86 5.92
C ALA A 136 -5.38 42.49 5.41
N GLN A 137 -6.32 42.38 6.35
CA GLN A 137 -7.75 42.18 6.09
C GLN A 137 -8.36 43.50 5.58
N ALA A 138 -9.08 43.44 4.47
CA ALA A 138 -9.93 44.53 3.98
C ALA A 138 -11.35 44.43 4.59
N PRO A 139 -12.01 45.57 4.86
CA PRO A 139 -13.18 45.65 5.74
C PRO A 139 -14.47 45.17 5.06
N GLN A 140 -15.25 44.34 5.77
CA GLN A 140 -16.62 44.02 5.38
C GLN A 140 -17.56 45.12 5.89
N ALA A 141 -18.36 45.65 4.95
CA ALA A 141 -19.36 46.69 5.18
C ALA A 141 -20.54 46.17 6.03
N ALA A 142 -21.02 47.04 6.92
CA ALA A 142 -22.19 46.84 7.76
C ALA A 142 -23.50 46.72 6.94
N PRO A 143 -24.57 46.20 7.56
CA PRO A 143 -25.66 47.13 7.87
C PRO A 143 -26.28 46.95 9.27
N VAL A 144 -26.43 48.12 9.90
CA VAL A 144 -27.61 48.67 10.62
C VAL A 144 -28.20 47.88 11.80
N GLU A 145 -28.03 48.54 12.94
CA GLU A 145 -28.61 48.34 14.26
C GLU A 145 -30.11 48.65 14.33
N LEU A 146 -30.89 47.78 14.97
CA LEU A 146 -32.20 48.10 15.57
C LEU A 146 -32.16 47.66 17.03
N LEU A 147 -32.07 48.63 17.94
CA LEU A 147 -32.23 48.48 19.39
C LEU A 147 -33.75 48.34 19.76
N PRO A 148 -34.15 48.22 21.04
CA PRO A 148 -34.65 46.98 21.62
C PRO A 148 -36.13 47.11 22.03
N VAL A 149 -36.81 46.00 22.33
CA VAL A 149 -38.06 46.06 23.12
C VAL A 149 -37.90 45.24 24.39
N ASP A 150 -38.13 45.95 25.48
CA ASP A 150 -38.02 45.59 26.88
C ASP A 150 -38.97 44.43 27.25
N ALA A 151 -38.51 43.57 28.17
CA ALA A 151 -39.28 42.52 28.85
C ALA A 151 -40.16 43.13 29.97
N PRO A 152 -41.08 42.42 30.68
CA PRO A 152 -40.72 41.37 31.65
C PRO A 152 -41.87 40.33 31.91
N PRO A 153 -41.92 39.57 33.03
CA PRO A 153 -41.24 38.29 33.23
C PRO A 153 -42.24 37.15 33.62
N ALA A 154 -41.69 36.01 34.06
CA ALA A 154 -42.31 34.77 34.58
C ALA A 154 -42.58 33.70 33.50
N ALA A 155 -42.23 32.43 33.69
CA ALA A 155 -41.86 31.68 34.87
C ALA A 155 -40.83 30.61 34.52
N ALA A 156 -40.02 30.24 35.52
CA ALA A 156 -39.13 29.11 35.45
C ALA A 156 -39.90 27.83 35.10
N SER A 157 -39.39 27.11 34.11
CA SER A 157 -39.40 25.65 34.14
C SER A 157 -38.01 25.21 33.73
N GLY A 158 -37.16 25.06 34.75
CA GLY A 158 -35.94 24.29 34.62
C GLY A 158 -36.33 22.85 34.27
N LEU A 159 -36.08 22.49 33.02
CA LEU A 159 -35.67 21.15 32.66
C LEU A 159 -34.21 21.27 32.22
N PRO A 160 -33.31 20.38 32.68
CA PRO A 160 -31.92 20.44 32.25
C PRO A 160 -31.89 20.43 30.71
N ALA A 161 -31.12 21.35 30.13
CA ALA A 161 -30.74 21.28 28.73
C ALA A 161 -30.19 19.87 28.52
N GLN A 162 -30.98 19.03 27.86
CA GLN A 162 -30.58 17.68 27.55
C GLN A 162 -29.29 17.83 26.75
N PRO A 163 -28.14 17.29 27.22
CA PRO A 163 -26.94 17.30 26.39
C PRO A 163 -27.35 16.70 25.04
N PRO A 164 -26.90 17.28 23.91
CA PRO A 164 -27.25 16.74 22.61
C PRO A 164 -26.98 15.22 22.65
N PRO A 165 -27.86 14.38 22.10
CA PRO A 165 -27.55 12.96 22.02
C PRO A 165 -26.16 12.86 21.40
N ILE A 166 -25.24 12.18 22.09
CA ILE A 166 -23.90 11.90 21.60
C ILE A 166 -24.14 10.97 20.40
N ALA A 167 -24.39 11.57 19.23
CA ALA A 167 -24.50 10.82 17.99
C ALA A 167 -23.17 10.08 17.82
N PRO A 168 -23.20 8.78 17.50
CA PRO A 168 -21.97 8.06 17.22
C PRO A 168 -21.24 8.81 16.11
N SER A 169 -19.99 9.18 16.35
CA SER A 169 -19.12 9.77 15.35
C SER A 169 -18.90 8.75 14.23
N SER A 170 -19.71 8.82 13.18
CA SER A 170 -19.50 8.03 11.96
C SER A 170 -18.16 8.42 11.38
N LEU A 171 -17.25 7.44 11.24
CA LEU A 171 -15.97 7.65 10.57
C LEU A 171 -16.26 8.20 9.15
N ARG A 172 -15.68 9.35 8.84
CA ARG A 172 -15.75 9.94 7.49
C ARG A 172 -14.52 9.52 6.69
N TYR A 173 -14.75 9.18 5.43
CA TYR A 173 -13.74 8.79 4.47
C TYR A 173 -13.66 9.83 3.36
N ASP A 174 -12.58 10.60 3.32
CA ASP A 174 -12.37 11.68 2.35
C ASP A 174 -11.28 11.32 1.33
N ALA A 175 -11.61 11.44 0.05
CA ALA A 175 -10.73 11.26 -1.09
C ALA A 175 -10.49 12.62 -1.74
N SER A 176 -9.23 13.01 -1.95
CA SER A 176 -8.88 14.29 -2.60
C SER A 176 -7.61 14.20 -3.44
N PRO A 177 -7.45 15.04 -4.48
CA PRO A 177 -6.24 15.05 -5.30
C PRO A 177 -4.96 15.33 -4.49
N ALA A 178 -5.07 16.01 -3.34
CA ALA A 178 -3.94 16.26 -2.44
C ALA A 178 -3.33 14.97 -1.85
N GLN A 179 -4.08 13.87 -1.83
CA GLN A 179 -3.63 12.57 -1.34
C GLN A 179 -2.88 11.78 -2.42
N GLY A 180 -2.83 12.28 -3.65
CA GLY A 180 -2.06 11.74 -4.76
C GLY A 180 -2.79 10.62 -5.50
N THR A 181 -2.73 9.39 -4.96
CA THR A 181 -3.23 8.19 -5.64
C THR A 181 -4.36 7.51 -4.88
N MET A 182 -5.26 6.86 -5.61
CA MET A 182 -6.36 6.09 -5.04
C MET A 182 -5.87 5.00 -4.07
N ARG A 183 -4.74 4.35 -4.38
CA ARG A 183 -4.10 3.37 -3.51
C ARG A 183 -3.64 3.98 -2.18
N ALA A 184 -3.10 5.19 -2.20
CA ALA A 184 -2.71 5.89 -0.97
C ALA A 184 -3.92 6.17 -0.06
N VAL A 185 -5.03 6.60 -0.66
CA VAL A 185 -6.30 6.85 0.04
C VAL A 185 -6.87 5.58 0.66
N LEU A 186 -6.95 4.50 -0.12
CA LEU A 186 -7.44 3.21 0.38
C LEU A 186 -6.59 2.67 1.52
N ARG A 187 -5.27 2.86 1.48
CA ARG A 187 -4.36 2.49 2.57
C ARG A 187 -4.65 3.28 3.84
N ASP A 188 -4.90 4.58 3.73
CA ASP A 188 -5.18 5.42 4.88
C ASP A 188 -6.57 5.12 5.47
N TRP A 189 -7.58 4.91 4.63
CA TRP A 189 -8.92 4.50 5.04
C TRP A 189 -8.92 3.13 5.71
N SER A 190 -8.16 2.17 5.16
CA SER A 190 -8.06 0.82 5.73
C SER A 190 -7.44 0.85 7.13
N ARG A 191 -6.36 1.62 7.31
CA ARG A 191 -5.75 1.84 8.63
C ARG A 191 -6.72 2.47 9.63
N GLN A 192 -7.51 3.46 9.19
CA GLN A 192 -8.52 4.11 10.04
C GLN A 192 -9.64 3.14 10.46
N ALA A 193 -10.06 2.26 9.55
CA ALA A 193 -11.14 1.30 9.77
C ALA A 193 -10.68 -0.03 10.42
N GLY A 194 -9.38 -0.23 10.62
CA GLY A 194 -8.83 -1.49 11.14
C GLY A 194 -8.82 -2.64 10.13
N TRP A 195 -8.76 -2.32 8.84
CA TRP A 195 -8.61 -3.27 7.73
C TRP A 195 -7.15 -3.34 7.27
N THR A 196 -6.73 -4.53 6.84
CA THR A 196 -5.41 -4.76 6.25
C THR A 196 -5.45 -4.51 4.75
N PHE A 197 -4.68 -3.54 4.28
CA PHE A 197 -4.50 -3.22 2.87
C PHE A 197 -3.05 -2.83 2.61
N GLU A 198 -2.28 -3.82 2.12
CA GLU A 198 -0.87 -3.71 1.82
C GLU A 198 -0.64 -3.62 0.31
N PRO A 199 0.56 -3.24 -0.16
CA PRO A 199 0.86 -3.14 -1.59
C PRO A 199 0.57 -4.43 -2.38
N GLU A 200 0.73 -5.60 -1.75
CA GLU A 200 0.41 -6.92 -2.31
C GLU A 200 -1.09 -7.19 -2.53
N HIS A 201 -1.96 -6.38 -1.90
CA HIS A 201 -3.40 -6.48 -2.06
C HIS A 201 -3.94 -5.60 -3.19
N TRP A 202 -3.06 -4.90 -3.91
CA TRP A 202 -3.39 -4.13 -5.10
C TRP A 202 -2.86 -4.86 -6.34
N THR A 203 -3.74 -5.46 -7.14
CA THR A 203 -3.31 -6.28 -8.30
C THR A 203 -3.15 -5.49 -9.60
N VAL A 204 -3.44 -4.19 -9.56
CA VAL A 204 -3.37 -3.29 -10.71
C VAL A 204 -1.94 -2.79 -10.89
N ALA A 205 -1.45 -2.81 -12.12
CA ALA A 205 -0.06 -2.46 -12.41
C ALA A 205 0.28 -0.98 -12.15
N VAL A 206 -0.71 -0.09 -12.21
CA VAL A 206 -0.53 1.36 -12.09
C VAL A 206 -1.29 1.95 -10.91
N ASP A 207 -0.74 3.01 -10.34
CA ASP A 207 -1.47 3.89 -9.43
C ASP A 207 -2.41 4.81 -10.21
N ILE A 208 -3.67 4.86 -9.80
CA ILE A 208 -4.65 5.77 -10.39
C ILE A 208 -4.62 7.10 -9.61
N PRO A 209 -4.29 8.24 -10.24
CA PRO A 209 -4.32 9.54 -9.58
C PRO A 209 -5.76 9.99 -9.32
N LEU A 210 -5.97 10.70 -8.22
CA LEU A 210 -7.27 11.31 -7.91
C LEU A 210 -7.45 12.60 -8.71
N ALA A 211 -8.42 12.59 -9.64
CA ALA A 211 -8.77 13.77 -10.44
C ALA A 211 -9.79 14.70 -9.74
N GLY A 212 -10.45 14.23 -8.68
CA GLY A 212 -11.51 14.97 -7.98
C GLY A 212 -11.60 14.62 -6.50
N THR A 213 -12.51 15.29 -5.80
CA THR A 213 -12.77 15.10 -4.37
C THR A 213 -14.07 14.33 -4.13
N ALA A 214 -14.09 13.46 -3.12
CA ALA A 214 -15.29 12.77 -2.67
C ALA A 214 -15.25 12.52 -1.15
N SER A 215 -16.42 12.50 -0.50
CA SER A 215 -16.56 12.29 0.94
C SER A 215 -17.66 11.27 1.23
N PHE A 216 -17.39 10.29 2.09
CA PHE A 216 -18.30 9.20 2.39
C PHE A 216 -18.46 9.01 3.90
N SER A 217 -19.67 8.68 4.36
CA SER A 217 -19.99 8.46 5.78
C SER A 217 -20.81 7.20 6.06
N GLU A 218 -21.07 6.37 5.05
CA GLU A 218 -21.94 5.18 5.16
C GLU A 218 -21.20 3.93 5.67
N GLY A 219 -19.89 4.05 5.93
CA GLY A 219 -19.04 2.94 6.40
C GLY A 219 -17.91 2.61 5.42
N TYR A 220 -16.95 1.82 5.90
CA TYR A 220 -15.72 1.53 5.14
C TYR A 220 -15.99 0.77 3.83
N GLU A 221 -16.72 -0.36 3.89
CA GLU A 221 -16.97 -1.19 2.70
C GLU A 221 -17.75 -0.43 1.62
N ALA A 222 -18.73 0.38 2.03
CA ALA A 222 -19.51 1.25 1.15
C ALA A 222 -18.63 2.34 0.52
N ALA A 223 -17.82 3.04 1.33
CA ALA A 223 -16.92 4.09 0.84
C ALA A 223 -15.90 3.56 -0.18
N VAL A 224 -15.30 2.40 0.09
CA VAL A 224 -14.35 1.76 -0.82
C VAL A 224 -15.03 1.33 -2.12
N SER A 225 -16.23 0.72 -2.03
CA SER A 225 -16.98 0.27 -3.20
C SER A 225 -17.38 1.44 -4.11
N GLU A 226 -17.88 2.54 -3.54
CA GLU A 226 -18.24 3.74 -4.30
C GLU A 226 -17.02 4.42 -4.93
N LEU A 227 -15.90 4.51 -4.20
CA LEU A 227 -14.67 5.07 -4.76
C LEU A 227 -14.17 4.24 -5.95
N LEU A 228 -14.24 2.91 -5.87
CA LEU A 228 -13.82 2.03 -6.96
C LEU A 228 -14.82 2.00 -8.12
N ARG A 229 -16.14 2.18 -7.89
CA ARG A 229 -17.12 2.37 -8.97
C ARG A 229 -16.77 3.54 -9.90
N ALA A 230 -16.15 4.60 -9.38
CA ALA A 230 -15.70 5.71 -10.21
C ALA A 230 -14.68 5.30 -11.29
N THR A 231 -14.05 4.13 -11.15
CA THR A 231 -13.13 3.56 -12.16
C THR A 231 -13.86 2.75 -13.25
N GLU A 232 -15.16 2.46 -13.12
CA GLU A 232 -15.93 1.65 -14.09
C GLU A 232 -15.99 2.27 -15.49
N LEU A 233 -16.00 3.60 -15.56
CA LEU A 233 -16.02 4.36 -16.81
C LEU A 233 -14.62 4.59 -17.41
N GLY A 234 -13.56 4.17 -16.71
CA GLY A 234 -12.18 4.30 -17.15
C GLY A 234 -11.66 3.06 -17.89
N ASP A 235 -10.43 3.14 -18.38
CA ASP A 235 -9.79 2.03 -19.11
C ASP A 235 -9.51 0.80 -18.22
N GLN A 236 -9.45 0.98 -16.90
CA GLN A 236 -9.09 -0.06 -15.94
C GLN A 236 -10.12 -0.12 -14.80
N PRO A 237 -11.30 -0.72 -15.02
CA PRO A 237 -12.33 -0.83 -14.00
C PRO A 237 -11.88 -1.77 -12.89
N LEU A 238 -12.07 -1.35 -11.63
CA LEU A 238 -11.63 -2.05 -10.44
C LEU A 238 -12.81 -2.47 -9.57
N GLN A 239 -12.62 -3.53 -8.79
CA GLN A 239 -13.57 -3.94 -7.76
C GLN A 239 -12.86 -4.27 -6.43
N PRO A 240 -13.53 -4.04 -5.30
CA PRO A 240 -13.05 -4.49 -4.01
C PRO A 240 -13.45 -5.94 -3.73
N CYS A 241 -12.53 -6.67 -3.10
CA CYS A 241 -12.75 -7.99 -2.54
C CYS A 241 -12.50 -7.92 -1.03
N PHE A 242 -13.57 -8.06 -0.26
CA PHE A 242 -13.53 -8.07 1.21
C PHE A 242 -13.50 -9.49 1.73
N TYR A 243 -12.54 -9.79 2.59
CA TYR A 243 -12.42 -11.11 3.22
C TYR A 243 -12.82 -11.05 4.71
N ALA A 244 -13.27 -12.19 5.26
CA ALA A 244 -13.73 -12.29 6.64
C ALA A 244 -12.64 -11.95 7.69
N ASN A 245 -11.36 -12.06 7.33
CA ASN A 245 -10.22 -11.69 8.17
C ASN A 245 -9.84 -10.20 8.06
N ARG A 246 -10.75 -9.35 7.58
CA ARG A 246 -10.54 -7.90 7.40
C ARG A 246 -9.39 -7.53 6.47
N VAL A 247 -9.18 -8.34 5.44
CA VAL A 247 -8.29 -7.99 4.32
C VAL A 247 -9.13 -7.39 3.20
N LEU A 248 -8.74 -6.22 2.72
CA LEU A 248 -9.20 -5.67 1.45
C LEU A 248 -8.21 -6.08 0.36
N ARG A 249 -8.70 -6.63 -0.75
CA ARG A 249 -7.94 -6.77 -2.00
C ARG A 249 -8.65 -6.00 -3.10
N VAL A 250 -7.90 -5.26 -3.90
CA VAL A 250 -8.42 -4.54 -5.07
C VAL A 250 -7.93 -5.26 -6.31
N VAL A 251 -8.89 -5.69 -7.13
CA VAL A 251 -8.64 -6.42 -8.37
C VAL A 251 -9.31 -5.73 -9.55
N SER A 252 -8.98 -6.15 -10.77
CA SER A 252 -9.75 -5.71 -11.93
C SER A 252 -11.19 -6.23 -11.81
N LEU A 253 -12.16 -5.45 -12.30
CA LEU A 253 -13.57 -5.85 -12.34
C LEU A 253 -13.80 -7.18 -13.09
N ARG A 254 -12.86 -7.59 -13.95
CA ARG A 254 -12.90 -8.87 -14.68
C ARG A 254 -12.30 -10.06 -13.94
N GLU A 255 -11.60 -9.82 -12.83
CA GLU A 255 -10.95 -10.85 -12.02
C GLU A 255 -11.85 -11.30 -10.86
N ALA A 256 -11.87 -12.58 -10.53
CA ALA A 256 -12.66 -13.08 -9.41
C ALA A 256 -12.04 -12.74 -8.04
N CYS A 257 -12.89 -12.50 -7.04
CA CYS A 257 -12.45 -12.30 -5.66
C CYS A 257 -11.94 -13.58 -4.97
N ASP A 258 -12.37 -14.74 -5.44
CA ASP A 258 -11.88 -16.03 -4.97
C ASP A 258 -10.51 -16.33 -5.58
N ARG A 259 -9.50 -16.53 -4.72
CA ARG A 259 -8.14 -16.92 -5.13
C ARG A 259 -8.04 -18.37 -5.57
N THR A 260 -9.05 -19.18 -5.28
CA THR A 260 -9.08 -20.64 -5.50
C THR A 260 -9.87 -21.03 -6.75
N ALA A 261 -10.60 -20.09 -7.35
CA ALA A 261 -11.32 -20.33 -8.59
C ALA A 261 -10.29 -20.50 -9.73
N PRO A 262 -10.32 -21.62 -10.48
CA PRO A 262 -9.43 -21.79 -11.63
C PRO A 262 -9.67 -20.66 -12.62
N VAL A 263 -8.58 -20.11 -13.15
CA VAL A 263 -8.60 -19.15 -14.27
C VAL A 263 -9.44 -19.77 -15.38
N GLY A 264 -10.57 -19.14 -15.69
CA GLY A 264 -11.49 -19.60 -16.72
C GLY A 264 -10.75 -19.77 -18.04
N GLU A 265 -10.59 -21.03 -18.43
CA GLU A 265 -10.15 -21.45 -19.75
C GLU A 265 -11.23 -21.05 -20.76
N GLY A 266 -10.84 -20.21 -21.74
CA GLY A 266 -11.43 -20.13 -23.07
C GLY A 266 -12.88 -19.64 -23.20
N ALA A 267 -13.03 -18.48 -23.85
CA ALA A 267 -14.09 -18.33 -24.84
C ALA A 267 -13.48 -17.69 -26.10
N ALA A 268 -13.45 -18.49 -27.15
CA ALA A 268 -13.16 -18.13 -28.53
C ALA A 268 -14.21 -17.18 -29.11
#